data_AF-A0A915D5D1-F1
#
_entry.id   AF-A0A915D5D1-F1
#
_cell.length_a   1.000
_cell.length_b   1.000
_cell.length_c   1.000
_cell.angle_alpha   90.00
_cell.angle_beta   90.00
_cell.angle_gamma   90.00
#
_symmetry.space_group_name_H-M   'P 1'
#
loop_
_entity.id
_entity.type
_entity.pdbx_description
1 polymer ?
#
loop_
_entity_poly.entity_id
_entity_poly.type
_entity_poly.pdbx_seq_one_letter_code
_entity_poly.pdbx_strand_id
1 'polypeptide(L)'
;MLTNVLLLMEDTEEAANLRSIVIGKKAPRTRKMSAIDLTKISNVRKGNLHQKHRLIVLRALNSVDYLLIHKPSNEDLTPMLATIVNCFVRLGKSVLLTAQSNSPLETVLLELTKSLNENQLLRLGGSSRSIPSDSEVAHLSLSSKIAKFAELPQMENYNKTREMLMNTPVVASTCLGTSSHSLFSARRFDICLVMDASAILQPVVIRPILQADAFILVGNLEGQPCVHDELSSAHGMAISLMERMKNQSNALVNFNDFPKLTVCV
;
A
#
# COMPACT_ATOMS: atom_id res chain seq x y z
N MET A 1 1.85 -15.74 10.26
CA MET A 1 0.39 -15.74 9.98
C MET A 1 -0.43 -15.75 11.25
N LEU A 2 -0.21 -16.70 12.18
CA LEU A 2 -0.94 -16.73 13.46
C LEU A 2 -0.77 -15.44 14.28
N THR A 3 0.45 -14.91 14.37
CA THR A 3 0.76 -13.64 15.06
C THR A 3 -0.09 -12.47 14.55
N ASN A 4 -0.42 -12.43 13.26
CA ASN A 4 -1.22 -11.33 12.70
C ASN A 4 -2.68 -11.40 13.16
N VAL A 5 -3.21 -12.61 13.33
CA VAL A 5 -4.55 -12.80 13.91
C VAL A 5 -4.53 -12.42 15.39
N LEU A 6 -3.48 -12.78 16.12
CA LEU A 6 -3.31 -12.37 17.52
C LEU A 6 -3.27 -10.84 17.64
N LEU A 7 -2.48 -10.16 16.80
CA LEU A 7 -2.44 -8.69 16.73
C LEU A 7 -3.82 -8.08 16.44
N LEU A 8 -4.64 -8.70 15.58
CA LEU A 8 -6.01 -8.25 15.33
C LEU A 8 -6.92 -8.42 16.55
N MET A 9 -6.62 -9.36 17.46
CA MET A 9 -7.40 -9.63 18.67
C MET A 9 -6.91 -8.85 19.89
N GLU A 10 -5.79 -8.11 19.78
CA GLU A 10 -5.31 -7.27 20.88
C GLU A 10 -6.33 -6.20 21.28
N ASP A 11 -6.31 -5.83 22.55
CA ASP A 11 -7.18 -4.80 23.11
C ASP A 11 -6.59 -3.39 22.90
N THR A 12 -6.49 -3.02 21.62
CA THR A 12 -6.05 -1.69 21.18
C THR A 12 -7.14 -1.03 20.34
N GLU A 13 -7.14 0.31 20.29
CA GLU A 13 -8.12 1.08 19.51
C GLU A 13 -8.00 0.75 18.01
N GLU A 14 -6.78 0.58 17.52
CA GLU A 14 -6.49 0.28 16.13
C GLU A 14 -7.00 -1.11 15.74
N ALA A 15 -6.75 -2.11 16.58
CA ALA A 15 -7.24 -3.46 16.37
C ALA A 15 -8.78 -3.50 16.47
N ALA A 16 -9.39 -2.79 17.42
CA ALA A 16 -10.84 -2.66 17.54
C ALA A 16 -11.46 -2.01 16.29
N ASN A 17 -10.87 -0.93 15.78
CA ASN A 17 -11.31 -0.29 14.55
C ASN A 17 -11.20 -1.25 13.35
N LEU A 18 -10.07 -1.95 13.20
CA LEU A 18 -9.88 -2.90 12.11
C LEU A 18 -10.84 -4.11 12.21
N ARG A 19 -11.12 -4.61 13.42
CA ARG A 19 -12.17 -5.62 13.66
C ARG A 19 -13.54 -5.11 13.22
N SER A 20 -13.89 -3.85 13.51
CA SER A 20 -15.17 -3.27 13.09
C SER A 20 -15.32 -3.23 11.56
N ILE A 21 -14.23 -3.02 10.83
CA ILE A 21 -14.21 -2.97 9.36
C ILE A 21 -14.23 -4.39 8.76
N VAL A 22 -13.29 -5.24 9.17
CA VAL A 22 -13.06 -6.56 8.54
C VAL A 22 -14.10 -7.59 8.99
N ILE A 23 -14.45 -7.59 10.27
CA ILE A 23 -15.40 -8.56 10.86
C ILE A 23 -16.80 -7.94 10.96
N GLY A 24 -16.88 -6.73 11.50
CA GLY A 24 -18.14 -6.00 11.70
C GLY A 24 -18.74 -5.41 10.42
N LYS A 25 -18.01 -5.47 9.30
CA LYS A 25 -18.42 -4.96 7.98
C LYS A 25 -18.87 -3.51 7.97
N LYS A 26 -18.27 -2.67 8.81
CA LYS A 26 -18.50 -1.23 8.84
C LYS A 26 -18.19 -0.62 7.46
N ALA A 27 -19.17 0.11 6.90
CA ALA A 27 -19.02 0.81 5.63
C ALA A 27 -17.94 1.91 5.69
N PRO A 28 -17.24 2.19 4.58
CA PRO A 28 -16.17 3.19 4.57
C PRO A 28 -16.75 4.60 4.59
N ARG A 29 -16.08 5.51 5.30
CA ARG A 29 -16.39 6.94 5.26
C ARG A 29 -15.60 7.62 4.15
N THR A 30 -16.20 8.67 3.61
CA THR A 30 -15.56 9.56 2.64
C THR A 30 -15.53 10.98 3.18
N ARG A 31 -14.49 11.73 2.80
CA ARG A 31 -14.30 13.13 3.14
C ARG A 31 -14.07 13.92 1.85
N LYS A 32 -14.67 15.11 1.76
CA LYS A 32 -14.31 16.06 0.69
C LYS A 32 -12.98 16.72 1.03
N MET A 33 -12.03 16.66 0.10
CA MET A 33 -10.79 17.44 0.17
C MET A 33 -11.04 18.95 0.21
N SER A 34 -10.16 19.67 0.91
CA SER A 34 -10.17 21.13 0.93
C SER A 34 -9.68 21.71 -0.41
N ALA A 35 -10.04 22.95 -0.72
CA ALA A 35 -9.55 23.64 -1.91
C ALA A 35 -8.02 23.78 -1.91
N ILE A 36 -7.41 23.97 -0.73
CA ILE A 36 -5.96 24.07 -0.55
C ILE A 36 -5.26 22.74 -0.86
N ASP A 37 -5.84 21.63 -0.42
CA ASP A 37 -5.27 20.31 -0.71
C ASP A 37 -5.37 19.98 -2.20
N LEU A 38 -6.46 20.40 -2.86
CA LEU A 38 -6.66 20.24 -4.30
C LEU A 38 -5.65 21.04 -5.13
N THR A 39 -5.24 22.24 -4.69
CA THR A 39 -4.22 23.03 -5.39
C THR A 39 -2.83 22.44 -5.22
N LYS A 40 -2.48 21.88 -4.05
CA LYS A 40 -1.19 21.20 -3.82
C LYS A 40 -0.97 20.02 -4.76
N ILE A 41 -2.03 19.29 -5.10
CA ILE A 41 -1.94 18.08 -5.93
C ILE A 41 -2.36 18.30 -7.39
N SER A 42 -2.78 19.51 -7.78
CA SER A 42 -3.42 19.76 -9.07
C SER A 42 -2.53 19.35 -10.25
N ASN A 43 -1.23 19.62 -10.15
CA ASN A 43 -0.26 19.34 -11.21
C ASN A 43 -0.02 17.84 -11.37
N VAL A 44 0.04 17.10 -10.26
CA VAL A 44 0.22 15.64 -10.24
C VAL A 44 -1.01 14.95 -10.80
N ARG A 45 -2.18 15.35 -10.31
CA ARG A 45 -3.47 14.75 -10.69
C ARG A 45 -3.80 15.01 -12.16
N LYS A 46 -3.42 16.16 -12.71
CA LYS A 46 -3.62 16.54 -14.11
C LYS A 46 -2.53 16.02 -15.06
N GLY A 47 -1.55 15.26 -14.56
CA GLY A 47 -0.53 14.61 -15.39
C GLY A 47 -1.13 13.67 -16.46
N ASN A 48 -0.26 12.94 -17.17
CA ASN A 48 -0.63 12.08 -18.28
C ASN A 48 -1.33 10.78 -17.82
N LEU A 49 -2.51 10.92 -17.22
CA LEU A 49 -3.37 9.84 -16.77
C LEU A 49 -4.69 9.89 -17.53
N HIS A 50 -5.20 8.71 -17.88
CA HIS A 50 -6.54 8.58 -18.42
C HIS A 50 -7.58 9.15 -17.42
N GLN A 51 -8.68 9.69 -17.95
CA GLN A 51 -9.73 10.32 -17.14
C GLN A 51 -10.27 9.38 -16.05
N LYS A 52 -10.45 8.08 -16.36
CA LYS A 52 -10.87 7.06 -15.39
C LYS A 52 -9.90 6.95 -14.20
N HIS A 53 -8.59 6.97 -14.48
CA HIS A 53 -7.55 6.91 -13.44
C HIS A 53 -7.58 8.15 -12.55
N ARG A 54 -7.79 9.33 -13.13
CA ARG A 54 -7.89 10.59 -12.36
C ARG A 54 -9.05 10.56 -11.36
N LEU A 55 -10.16 9.93 -11.71
CA LEU A 55 -11.32 9.80 -10.83
C LEU A 55 -11.07 8.79 -9.71
N ILE A 56 -10.37 7.69 -9.99
CA ILE A 56 -9.92 6.73 -8.98
C ILE A 56 -8.95 7.39 -7.99
N VAL A 57 -7.98 8.18 -8.49
CA VAL A 57 -7.06 8.96 -7.64
C VAL A 57 -7.85 9.88 -6.70
N LEU A 58 -8.87 10.59 -7.20
CA LEU A 58 -9.72 11.43 -6.34
C LEU A 58 -10.49 10.63 -5.29
N ARG A 59 -11.02 9.46 -5.65
CA ARG A 59 -11.71 8.58 -4.68
C ARG A 59 -10.75 8.08 -3.60
N ALA A 60 -9.54 7.68 -3.98
CA ALA A 60 -8.48 7.28 -3.05
C ALA A 60 -8.16 8.38 -2.04
N LEU A 61 -7.98 9.62 -2.51
CA LEU A 61 -7.65 10.75 -1.65
C LEU A 61 -8.81 11.20 -0.73
N ASN A 62 -10.05 10.93 -1.11
CA ASN A 62 -11.23 11.23 -0.32
C ASN A 62 -11.63 10.10 0.64
N SER A 63 -10.95 8.94 0.58
CA SER A 63 -11.28 7.78 1.44
C SER A 63 -10.68 7.97 2.83
N VAL A 64 -11.49 7.77 3.87
CA VAL A 64 -11.07 7.98 5.27
C VAL A 64 -10.65 6.67 5.94
N ASP A 65 -11.37 5.58 5.67
CA ASP A 65 -11.11 4.29 6.34
C ASP A 65 -10.42 3.31 5.38
N TYR A 66 -11.06 3.00 4.24
CA TYR A 66 -10.49 2.12 3.25
C TYR A 66 -11.12 2.30 1.85
N LEU A 67 -10.42 1.81 0.83
CA LEU A 67 -10.89 1.74 -0.55
C LEU A 67 -10.48 0.41 -1.20
N LEU A 68 -11.34 -0.17 -2.02
CA LEU A 68 -11.04 -1.34 -2.84
C LEU A 68 -10.99 -0.92 -4.32
N ILE A 69 -9.88 -1.18 -5.00
CA ILE A 69 -9.67 -0.88 -6.41
C ILE A 69 -9.57 -2.20 -7.16
N HIS A 70 -10.59 -2.53 -7.96
CA HIS A 70 -10.55 -3.72 -8.82
C HIS A 70 -9.64 -3.47 -10.02
N LYS A 71 -8.53 -4.20 -10.13
CA LYS A 71 -7.60 -4.14 -11.27
C LYS A 71 -8.00 -5.16 -12.34
N PRO A 72 -8.38 -4.74 -13.56
CA PRO A 72 -8.54 -5.66 -14.68
C PRO A 72 -7.18 -6.24 -15.11
N SER A 73 -7.14 -7.50 -15.55
CA SER A 73 -5.89 -8.20 -15.92
C SER A 73 -5.05 -7.50 -16.99
N ASN A 74 -5.69 -6.76 -17.90
CA ASN A 74 -5.05 -6.16 -19.06
C ASN A 74 -4.60 -4.71 -18.84
N GLU A 75 -4.75 -4.16 -17.63
CA GLU A 75 -4.50 -2.74 -17.36
C GLU A 75 -3.30 -2.52 -16.44
N ASP A 76 -2.33 -1.73 -16.92
CA ASP A 76 -1.24 -1.28 -16.08
C ASP A 76 -1.69 -0.12 -15.18
N LEU A 77 -1.73 -0.38 -13.88
CA LEU A 77 -2.10 0.61 -12.86
C LEU A 77 -0.89 1.33 -12.28
N THR A 78 0.33 0.97 -12.68
CA THR A 78 1.56 1.53 -12.11
C THR A 78 1.56 3.07 -12.11
N PRO A 79 1.25 3.77 -13.22
CA PRO A 79 1.24 5.23 -13.24
C PRO A 79 0.18 5.82 -12.29
N MET A 80 -0.98 5.17 -12.19
CA MET A 80 -2.04 5.59 -11.26
C MET A 80 -1.60 5.41 -9.81
N LEU A 81 -1.09 4.24 -9.44
CA LEU A 81 -0.65 3.94 -8.08
C LEU A 81 0.48 4.88 -7.66
N ALA A 82 1.45 5.12 -8.54
CA ALA A 82 2.50 6.12 -8.31
C ALA A 82 1.92 7.53 -8.11
N THR A 83 0.91 7.91 -8.88
CA THR A 83 0.21 9.19 -8.72
C THR A 83 -0.53 9.28 -7.38
N ILE A 84 -1.21 8.21 -6.94
CA ILE A 84 -1.88 8.16 -5.63
C ILE A 84 -0.86 8.40 -4.52
N VAL A 85 0.24 7.64 -4.52
CA VAL A 85 1.31 7.77 -3.52
C VAL A 85 1.91 9.18 -3.54
N ASN A 86 2.21 9.72 -4.73
CA ASN A 86 2.77 11.06 -4.86
C ASN A 86 1.79 12.16 -4.34
N CYS A 87 0.50 12.01 -4.60
CA CYS A 87 -0.51 12.91 -4.04
C CYS A 87 -0.49 12.87 -2.51
N PHE A 88 -0.45 11.70 -1.89
CA PHE A 88 -0.37 11.58 -0.43
C PHE A 88 0.91 12.24 0.13
N VAL A 89 2.07 11.99 -0.48
CA VAL A 89 3.32 12.62 -0.07
C VAL A 89 3.24 14.15 -0.16
N ARG A 90 2.67 14.72 -1.23
CA ARG A 90 2.47 16.18 -1.36
C ARG A 90 1.46 16.75 -0.37
N LEU A 91 0.56 15.93 0.17
CA LEU A 91 -0.34 16.29 1.27
C LEU A 91 0.33 16.13 2.65
N GLY A 92 1.62 15.79 2.70
CA GLY A 92 2.36 15.57 3.95
C GLY A 92 2.02 14.26 4.63
N LYS A 93 1.45 13.29 3.90
CA LYS A 93 1.04 11.98 4.42
C LYS A 93 2.14 10.95 4.21
N SER A 94 2.30 10.07 5.20
CA SER A 94 3.18 8.92 5.16
C SER A 94 2.47 7.71 4.55
N VAL A 95 3.18 6.96 3.70
CA VAL A 95 2.62 5.88 2.88
C VAL A 95 3.41 4.59 3.09
N LEU A 96 2.71 3.53 3.46
CA LEU A 96 3.23 2.16 3.45
C LEU A 96 2.79 1.46 2.17
N LEU A 97 3.72 1.22 1.25
CA LEU A 97 3.48 0.49 0.01
C LEU A 97 3.79 -1.00 0.20
N THR A 98 2.82 -1.87 -0.02
CA THR A 98 2.98 -3.32 0.18
C THR A 98 2.46 -4.14 -1.00
N ALA A 99 3.00 -5.35 -1.15
CA ALA A 99 2.58 -6.33 -2.14
C ALA A 99 2.91 -7.75 -1.67
N GLN A 100 2.46 -8.76 -2.42
CA GLN A 100 2.81 -10.16 -2.16
C GLN A 100 4.30 -10.44 -2.37
N SER A 101 4.88 -9.85 -3.42
CA SER A 101 6.27 -10.07 -3.84
C SER A 101 6.99 -8.75 -4.08
N ASN A 102 8.29 -8.82 -4.37
CA ASN A 102 9.09 -7.63 -4.63
C ASN A 102 8.80 -6.97 -5.98
N SER A 103 8.47 -7.74 -7.01
CA SER A 103 8.37 -7.23 -8.39
C SER A 103 7.35 -6.08 -8.53
N PRO A 104 6.11 -6.17 -8.04
CA PRO A 104 5.15 -5.06 -8.11
C PRO A 104 5.64 -3.81 -7.35
N LEU A 105 6.36 -3.99 -6.24
CA LEU A 105 6.95 -2.89 -5.47
C LEU A 105 8.02 -2.17 -6.28
N GLU A 106 8.91 -2.92 -6.94
CA GLU A 106 9.98 -2.35 -7.77
C GLU A 106 9.41 -1.54 -8.94
N THR A 107 8.41 -2.07 -9.63
CA THR A 107 7.75 -1.39 -10.75
C THR A 107 7.14 -0.04 -10.32
N VAL A 108 6.42 0.01 -9.19
CA VAL A 108 5.85 1.27 -8.68
C VAL A 108 6.92 2.19 -8.12
N LEU A 109 7.94 1.68 -7.43
CA LEU A 109 9.05 2.48 -6.92
C LEU A 109 9.82 3.17 -8.05
N LEU A 110 10.09 2.45 -9.15
CA LEU A 110 10.75 2.99 -10.34
C LEU A 110 9.91 4.10 -10.99
N GLU A 111 8.59 3.97 -11.01
CA GLU A 111 7.73 5.05 -11.48
C GLU A 111 7.75 6.25 -10.50
N LEU A 112 7.84 6.00 -9.20
CA LEU A 112 7.91 7.07 -8.19
C LEU A 112 9.22 7.86 -8.25
N THR A 113 10.36 7.27 -8.60
CA THR A 113 11.63 8.00 -8.73
C THR A 113 11.57 9.10 -9.80
N LYS A 114 10.67 8.99 -10.79
CA LYS A 114 10.44 10.04 -11.80
C LYS A 114 9.79 11.31 -11.23
N SER A 115 9.17 11.21 -10.05
CA SER A 115 8.29 12.26 -9.52
C SER A 115 8.48 12.60 -8.04
N LEU A 116 9.30 11.84 -7.32
CA LEU A 116 9.69 12.02 -5.93
C LEU A 116 11.21 11.90 -5.78
N ASN A 117 11.76 12.56 -4.77
CA ASN A 117 13.19 12.48 -4.47
C ASN A 117 13.55 11.14 -3.83
N GLU A 118 14.77 10.64 -4.07
CA GLU A 118 15.27 9.39 -3.48
C GLU A 118 15.18 9.36 -1.95
N ASN A 119 15.39 10.51 -1.29
CA ASN A 119 15.31 10.63 0.17
C ASN A 119 13.88 10.43 0.70
N GLN A 120 12.87 10.50 -0.17
CA GLN A 120 11.48 10.31 0.21
C GLN A 120 11.00 8.86 0.10
N LEU A 121 11.81 7.97 -0.47
CA LEU A 121 11.48 6.58 -0.77
C LEU A 121 12.41 5.64 0.00
N LEU A 122 11.87 4.64 0.70
CA LEU A 122 12.67 3.63 1.37
C LEU A 122 12.12 2.25 1.06
N ARG A 123 12.98 1.35 0.59
CA ARG A 123 12.64 -0.05 0.36
C ARG A 123 13.20 -0.93 1.47
N LEU A 124 12.33 -1.69 2.12
CA LEU A 124 12.69 -2.67 3.15
C LEU A 124 12.64 -4.08 2.57
N GLY A 125 13.79 -4.75 2.56
CA GLY A 125 13.89 -6.18 2.28
C GLY A 125 13.52 -7.02 3.52
N GLY A 126 13.16 -8.28 3.30
CA GLY A 126 13.10 -9.25 4.39
C GLY A 126 14.52 -9.61 4.83
N SER A 127 14.72 -9.90 6.12
CA SER A 127 16.03 -10.14 6.76
C SER A 127 16.91 -11.21 6.09
N SER A 128 16.32 -12.05 5.23
CA SER A 128 16.97 -13.18 4.56
C SER A 128 17.06 -13.06 3.03
N ARG A 129 16.41 -12.07 2.40
CA ARG A 129 16.42 -11.94 0.93
C ARG A 129 17.16 -10.69 0.54
N SER A 130 18.37 -10.86 0.01
CA SER A 130 19.09 -9.80 -0.67
C SER A 130 18.22 -9.27 -1.82
N ILE A 131 18.15 -7.95 -1.92
CA ILE A 131 17.63 -7.31 -3.12
C ILE A 131 18.65 -7.61 -4.21
N PRO A 132 18.24 -8.12 -5.39
CA PRO A 132 19.17 -8.35 -6.49
C PRO A 132 19.94 -7.06 -6.79
N SER A 133 21.26 -7.17 -6.93
CA SER A 133 22.15 -6.03 -7.24
C SER A 133 21.72 -5.29 -8.51
N ASP A 134 21.10 -6.01 -9.43
CA ASP A 134 20.74 -5.53 -10.77
C ASP A 134 19.37 -4.81 -10.79
N SER A 135 18.70 -4.70 -9.64
CA SER A 135 17.47 -3.94 -9.52
C SER A 135 17.75 -2.43 -9.66
N GLU A 136 17.07 -1.77 -10.60
CA GLU A 136 17.20 -0.30 -10.81
C GLU A 136 16.87 0.51 -9.54
N VAL A 137 16.10 -0.07 -8.62
CA VAL A 137 15.72 0.54 -7.34
C VAL A 137 16.53 0.02 -6.15
N ALA A 138 17.65 -0.69 -6.39
CA ALA A 138 18.52 -1.21 -5.31
C ALA A 138 19.06 -0.09 -4.41
N HIS A 139 19.37 1.07 -4.99
CA HIS A 139 19.83 2.27 -4.27
C HIS A 139 18.83 2.81 -3.23
N LEU A 140 17.54 2.48 -3.36
CA LEU A 140 16.49 2.84 -2.41
C LEU A 140 16.41 1.89 -1.21
N SER A 141 17.16 0.79 -1.22
CA SER A 141 17.14 -0.20 -0.16
C SER A 141 17.70 0.33 1.16
N LEU A 142 17.21 -0.21 2.28
CA LEU A 142 17.73 0.10 3.61
C LEU A 142 19.25 -0.14 3.69
N SER A 143 19.73 -1.27 3.17
CA SER A 143 21.16 -1.61 3.16
C SER A 143 21.99 -0.59 2.39
N SER A 144 21.55 -0.20 1.18
CA SER A 144 22.26 0.79 0.37
C SER A 144 22.24 2.18 0.99
N LYS A 145 21.16 2.55 1.70
CA LYS A 145 21.08 3.85 2.37
C LYS A 145 21.92 3.90 3.66
N ILE A 146 21.94 2.84 4.46
CA ILE A 146 22.78 2.76 5.67
C ILE A 146 24.26 2.72 5.30
N ALA A 147 24.63 2.09 4.17
CA ALA A 147 26.01 2.08 3.70
C ALA A 147 26.58 3.51 3.51
N LYS A 148 25.74 4.51 3.18
CA LYS A 148 26.14 5.93 3.08
C LYS A 148 26.56 6.53 4.43
N PHE A 149 26.21 5.90 5.54
CA PHE A 149 26.52 6.34 6.89
C PHE A 149 27.55 5.45 7.58
N ALA A 150 28.10 4.44 6.89
CA ALA A 150 28.97 3.42 7.48
C ALA A 150 30.27 4.00 8.06
N GLU A 151 30.76 5.11 7.52
CA GLU A 151 31.98 5.80 7.98
C GLU A 151 31.74 6.73 9.18
N LEU A 152 30.48 6.99 9.54
CA LEU A 152 30.15 7.84 10.70
C LEU A 152 30.38 7.09 12.02
N PRO A 153 30.66 7.81 13.13
CA PRO A 153 30.67 7.22 14.46
C PRO A 153 29.39 6.43 14.74
N GLN A 154 29.51 5.31 15.47
CA GLN A 154 28.42 4.34 15.65
C GLN A 154 27.11 4.97 16.12
N MET A 155 27.17 5.88 17.09
CA MET A 155 25.98 6.59 17.60
C MET A 155 25.35 7.52 16.57
N GLU A 156 26.16 8.19 15.75
CA GLU A 156 25.65 9.08 14.71
C GLU A 156 25.00 8.28 13.57
N ASN A 157 25.63 7.18 13.14
CA ASN A 157 25.07 6.25 12.17
C ASN A 157 23.71 5.69 12.66
N TYR A 158 23.64 5.26 13.93
CA TYR A 158 22.38 4.80 14.54
C TYR A 158 21.30 5.89 14.49
N ASN A 159 21.63 7.12 14.89
CA ASN A 159 20.69 8.24 14.90
C ASN A 159 20.19 8.58 13.50
N LYS A 160 21.07 8.65 12.50
CA LYS A 160 20.70 8.89 11.10
C LYS A 160 19.84 7.78 10.53
N THR A 161 20.18 6.53 10.82
CA THR A 161 19.39 5.37 10.40
C THR A 161 18.00 5.40 11.02
N ARG A 162 17.89 5.70 12.32
CA ARG A 162 16.62 5.85 13.02
C ARG A 162 15.80 7.01 12.43
N GLU A 163 16.41 8.17 12.21
CA GLU A 163 15.76 9.34 11.62
C GLU A 163 15.19 9.01 10.23
N MET A 164 16.00 8.38 9.36
CA MET A 164 15.54 7.93 8.04
C MET A 164 14.36 6.96 8.16
N LEU A 165 14.47 5.94 9.01
CA LEU A 165 13.41 4.95 9.22
C LEU A 165 12.10 5.59 9.70
N MET A 166 12.17 6.58 10.58
CA MET A 166 11.01 7.25 11.16
C MET A 166 10.40 8.31 10.24
N ASN A 167 11.23 9.02 9.45
CA ASN A 167 10.81 10.22 8.74
C ASN A 167 10.65 10.03 7.22
N THR A 168 11.13 8.92 6.64
CA THR A 168 10.96 8.71 5.18
C THR A 168 9.46 8.60 4.83
N PRO A 169 8.89 9.47 3.98
CA PRO A 169 7.47 9.51 3.67
C PRO A 169 6.92 8.20 3.09
N VAL A 170 7.62 7.56 2.16
CA VAL A 170 7.17 6.31 1.53
C VAL A 170 8.07 5.17 1.95
N VAL A 171 7.49 4.14 2.59
CA VAL A 171 8.18 2.90 2.92
C VAL A 171 7.54 1.76 2.14
N ALA A 172 8.34 1.04 1.34
CA ALA A 172 7.91 -0.10 0.57
C ALA A 172 8.41 -1.41 1.20
N SER A 173 7.53 -2.37 1.43
CA SER A 173 7.91 -3.70 1.94
C SER A 173 6.91 -4.76 1.50
N THR A 174 7.33 -6.02 1.39
CA THR A 174 6.37 -7.12 1.16
C THR A 174 5.45 -7.28 2.37
N CYS A 175 4.24 -7.79 2.16
CA CYS A 175 3.30 -8.02 3.26
C CYS A 175 3.90 -8.94 4.35
N LEU A 176 4.66 -9.97 3.95
CA LEU A 176 5.40 -10.81 4.89
C LEU A 176 6.53 -10.05 5.60
N GLY A 177 7.28 -9.21 4.88
CA GLY A 177 8.35 -8.38 5.45
C GLY A 177 7.85 -7.45 6.56
N THR A 178 6.60 -7.00 6.50
CA THR A 178 6.00 -6.17 7.57
C THR A 178 5.85 -6.88 8.91
N SER A 179 5.84 -8.21 8.91
CA SER A 179 5.74 -9.01 10.11
C SER A 179 7.11 -9.23 10.78
N SER A 180 8.20 -9.09 10.03
CA SER A 180 9.56 -9.38 10.51
C SER A 180 10.41 -8.14 10.83
N HIS A 181 10.09 -6.99 10.23
CA HIS A 181 10.92 -5.79 10.37
C HIS A 181 10.48 -4.93 11.57
N SER A 182 11.43 -4.59 12.45
CA SER A 182 11.17 -3.89 13.72
C SER A 182 10.52 -2.50 13.58
N LEU A 183 10.75 -1.83 12.44
CA LEU A 183 10.09 -0.55 12.11
C LEU A 183 8.58 -0.60 12.35
N PHE A 184 7.93 -1.69 11.95
CA PHE A 184 6.47 -1.83 12.04
C PHE A 184 5.97 -2.07 13.46
N SER A 185 6.84 -2.16 14.45
CA SER A 185 6.45 -2.12 15.86
C SER A 185 6.59 -0.72 16.47
N ALA A 186 7.27 0.20 15.78
CA ALA A 186 7.59 1.54 16.28
C ALA A 186 6.95 2.67 15.46
N ARG A 187 6.49 2.39 14.23
CA ARG A 187 6.00 3.41 13.30
C ARG A 187 4.69 2.97 12.65
N ARG A 188 3.73 3.89 12.68
CA ARG A 188 2.48 3.85 11.91
C ARG A 188 2.57 4.78 10.70
N PHE A 189 1.68 4.55 9.74
CA PHE A 189 1.56 5.33 8.50
C PHE A 189 0.16 5.92 8.38
N ASP A 190 0.02 7.03 7.66
CA ASP A 190 -1.31 7.59 7.41
C ASP A 190 -2.12 6.68 6.49
N ILE A 191 -1.46 6.03 5.53
CA ILE A 191 -2.10 5.13 4.58
C ILE A 191 -1.24 3.94 4.17
N CYS A 192 -1.86 2.76 4.09
CA CYS A 192 -1.28 1.56 3.52
C CYS A 192 -1.88 1.27 2.14
N LEU A 193 -1.05 1.02 1.14
CA LEU A 193 -1.48 0.53 -0.17
C LEU A 193 -1.03 -0.93 -0.31
N VAL A 194 -1.97 -1.85 -0.56
CA VAL A 194 -1.71 -3.27 -0.74
C VAL A 194 -1.98 -3.65 -2.19
N MET A 195 -0.92 -3.95 -2.93
CA MET A 195 -0.98 -4.41 -4.32
C MET A 195 -1.16 -5.92 -4.38
N ASP A 196 -1.87 -6.37 -5.42
CA ASP A 196 -2.27 -7.75 -5.64
C ASP A 196 -3.00 -8.37 -4.44
N ALA A 197 -3.79 -7.56 -3.73
CA ALA A 197 -4.43 -7.92 -2.47
C ALA A 197 -5.38 -9.14 -2.57
N SER A 198 -5.89 -9.44 -3.75
CA SER A 198 -6.73 -10.61 -4.02
C SER A 198 -5.96 -11.94 -4.05
N ALA A 199 -4.66 -11.91 -4.31
CA ALA A 199 -3.78 -13.08 -4.32
C ALA A 199 -3.10 -13.33 -2.95
N ILE A 200 -3.37 -12.49 -1.95
CA ILE A 200 -2.72 -12.55 -0.64
C ILE A 200 -3.70 -13.14 0.38
N LEU A 201 -3.20 -14.11 1.16
CA LEU A 201 -3.93 -14.68 2.29
C LEU A 201 -4.36 -13.57 3.26
N GLN A 202 -5.65 -13.57 3.63
CA GLN A 202 -6.21 -12.61 4.58
C GLN A 202 -5.34 -12.39 5.83
N PRO A 203 -4.85 -13.43 6.55
CA PRO A 203 -4.00 -13.21 7.73
C PRO A 203 -2.67 -12.49 7.43
N VAL A 204 -2.16 -12.57 6.21
CA VAL A 204 -0.92 -11.87 5.81
C VAL A 204 -1.18 -10.38 5.60
N VAL A 205 -2.34 -9.99 5.06
CA VAL A 205 -2.70 -8.58 4.82
C VAL A 205 -3.01 -7.82 6.11
N ILE A 206 -3.43 -8.50 7.18
CA ILE A 206 -3.77 -7.86 8.46
C ILE A 206 -2.62 -7.01 9.01
N ARG A 207 -1.38 -7.50 8.99
CA ARG A 207 -0.23 -6.77 9.55
C ARG A 207 0.00 -5.42 8.87
N PRO A 208 0.15 -5.32 7.54
CA PRO A 208 0.39 -4.03 6.89
C PRO A 208 -0.77 -3.05 7.06
N ILE A 209 -2.03 -3.50 6.98
CA ILE A 209 -3.18 -2.58 7.13
C ILE A 209 -3.38 -2.12 8.58
N LEU A 210 -3.00 -2.93 9.58
CA LEU A 210 -3.01 -2.52 10.98
C LEU A 210 -1.95 -1.45 11.27
N GLN A 211 -0.91 -1.35 10.44
CA GLN A 211 0.15 -0.33 10.57
C GLN A 211 -0.20 1.01 9.92
N ALA A 212 -1.45 1.20 9.48
CA ALA A 212 -1.91 2.47 8.95
C ALA A 212 -3.27 2.89 9.50
N ASP A 213 -3.58 4.17 9.36
CA ASP A 213 -4.89 4.74 9.75
C ASP A 213 -5.97 4.47 8.70
N ALA A 214 -5.57 4.43 7.42
CA ALA A 214 -6.41 4.04 6.30
C ALA A 214 -5.69 3.05 5.37
N PHE A 215 -6.43 2.31 4.54
CA PHE A 215 -5.81 1.40 3.57
C PHE A 215 -6.52 1.30 2.22
N ILE A 216 -5.75 1.03 1.17
CA ILE A 216 -6.26 0.79 -0.19
C ILE A 216 -5.85 -0.62 -0.61
N LEU A 217 -6.82 -1.47 -0.92
CA LEU A 217 -6.58 -2.80 -1.48
C LEU A 217 -6.74 -2.74 -3.00
N VAL A 218 -5.71 -3.16 -3.73
CA VAL A 218 -5.70 -3.17 -5.20
C VAL A 218 -5.49 -4.61 -5.66
N GLY A 219 -6.36 -5.12 -6.53
CA GLY A 219 -6.22 -6.49 -7.03
C GLY A 219 -7.28 -6.89 -8.03
N ASN A 220 -7.04 -7.98 -8.76
CA ASN A 220 -8.05 -8.59 -9.62
C ASN A 220 -8.99 -9.46 -8.75
N LEU A 221 -10.29 -9.21 -8.76
CA LEU A 221 -11.28 -9.96 -7.99
C LEU A 221 -11.42 -11.43 -8.43
N GLU A 222 -10.91 -11.78 -9.60
CA GLU A 222 -10.82 -13.16 -10.09
C GLU A 222 -9.60 -13.91 -9.50
N GLY A 223 -8.61 -13.16 -8.97
CA GLY A 223 -7.44 -13.74 -8.34
C GLY A 223 -7.77 -14.29 -6.94
N GLN A 224 -7.09 -15.37 -6.57
CA GLN A 224 -7.23 -16.02 -5.27
C GLN A 224 -5.85 -16.34 -4.67
N PRO A 225 -5.71 -16.37 -3.33
CA PRO A 225 -4.51 -16.84 -2.68
C PRO A 225 -4.25 -18.33 -2.97
N CYS A 226 -2.98 -18.68 -3.18
CA CYS A 226 -2.58 -20.08 -3.37
C CYS A 226 -2.67 -20.85 -2.05
N VAL A 227 -3.57 -21.83 -1.99
CA VAL A 227 -3.74 -22.75 -0.85
C VAL A 227 -3.66 -24.18 -1.38
N HIS A 228 -2.61 -24.90 -1.00
CA HIS A 228 -2.38 -26.27 -1.47
C HIS A 228 -3.25 -27.32 -0.77
N ASP A 229 -3.63 -27.08 0.47
CA ASP A 229 -4.48 -27.99 1.25
C ASP A 229 -5.96 -27.77 0.90
N GLU A 230 -6.59 -28.80 0.34
CA GLU A 230 -7.98 -28.72 -0.13
C GLU A 230 -8.96 -28.46 1.02
N LEU A 231 -8.74 -29.05 2.20
CA LEU A 231 -9.57 -28.82 3.38
C LEU A 231 -9.51 -27.35 3.79
N SER A 232 -8.32 -26.76 3.90
CA SER A 232 -8.15 -25.35 4.24
C SER A 232 -8.80 -24.43 3.20
N SER A 233 -8.66 -24.77 1.90
CA SER A 233 -9.29 -24.03 0.81
C SER A 233 -10.81 -24.04 0.94
N ALA A 234 -11.42 -25.23 1.15
CA ALA A 234 -12.85 -25.40 1.33
C ALA A 234 -13.40 -24.65 2.56
N HIS A 235 -12.59 -24.51 3.63
CA HIS A 235 -12.95 -23.73 4.81
C HIS A 235 -12.68 -22.21 4.65
N GLY A 236 -12.37 -21.74 3.44
CA GLY A 236 -12.32 -20.33 3.09
C GLY A 236 -10.95 -19.67 3.23
N MET A 237 -9.86 -20.44 3.35
CA MET A 237 -8.49 -19.90 3.35
C MET A 237 -8.10 -19.30 2.00
N ALA A 238 -8.73 -19.77 0.91
CA ALA A 238 -8.59 -19.21 -0.44
C ALA A 238 -9.45 -17.95 -0.67
N ILE A 239 -10.17 -17.46 0.33
CA ILE A 239 -10.93 -16.20 0.24
C ILE A 239 -10.04 -15.07 0.73
N SER A 240 -9.64 -14.18 -0.19
CA SER A 240 -8.83 -13.00 0.14
C SER A 240 -9.62 -11.98 0.98
N LEU A 241 -8.90 -11.08 1.65
CA LEU A 241 -9.52 -9.98 2.38
C LEU A 241 -10.32 -9.07 1.42
N MET A 242 -9.76 -8.77 0.25
CA MET A 242 -10.41 -7.94 -0.76
C MET A 242 -11.72 -8.57 -1.24
N GLU A 243 -11.72 -9.88 -1.49
CA GLU A 243 -12.94 -10.60 -1.86
C GLU A 243 -13.99 -10.55 -0.73
N ARG A 244 -13.58 -10.78 0.52
CA ARG A 244 -14.49 -10.74 1.67
C ARG A 244 -15.14 -9.37 1.86
N MET A 245 -14.42 -8.30 1.51
CA MET A 245 -14.87 -6.91 1.65
C MET A 245 -15.63 -6.36 0.43
N LYS A 246 -15.63 -7.06 -0.72
CA LYS A 246 -16.18 -6.54 -1.99
C LYS A 246 -17.65 -6.12 -1.93
N ASN A 247 -18.43 -6.77 -1.07
CA ASN A 247 -19.88 -6.53 -0.92
C ASN A 247 -20.20 -5.37 0.07
N GLN A 248 -19.20 -4.69 0.62
CA GLN A 248 -19.42 -3.51 1.46
C GLN A 248 -19.69 -2.30 0.55
N SER A 249 -20.92 -1.79 0.58
CA SER A 249 -21.42 -0.73 -0.32
C SER A 249 -20.50 0.49 -0.35
N ASN A 250 -20.22 1.00 -1.56
CA ASN A 250 -19.39 2.18 -1.90
C ASN A 250 -17.87 2.07 -1.69
N ALA A 251 -17.35 0.94 -1.18
CA ALA A 251 -15.91 0.72 -1.03
C ALA A 251 -15.22 0.30 -2.33
N LEU A 252 -15.93 -0.44 -3.19
CA LEU A 252 -15.39 -0.99 -4.42
C LEU A 252 -15.48 0.02 -5.57
N VAL A 253 -14.36 0.24 -6.23
CA VAL A 253 -14.28 1.02 -7.46
C VAL A 253 -13.92 0.08 -8.61
N ASN A 254 -14.86 -0.15 -9.53
CA ASN A 254 -14.57 -0.84 -10.77
C ASN A 254 -14.21 0.17 -11.86
N PHE A 255 -13.27 -0.20 -12.72
CA PHE A 255 -12.87 0.63 -13.86
C PHE A 255 -13.99 0.73 -14.91
N ASN A 256 -14.90 -0.24 -14.93
CA ASN A 256 -16.07 -0.27 -15.82
C ASN A 256 -17.22 0.64 -15.33
N ASP A 257 -17.20 1.11 -14.09
CA ASP A 257 -18.24 1.98 -13.52
C ASP A 257 -18.15 3.42 -14.06
N PHE A 258 -17.09 3.73 -14.80
CA PHE A 258 -16.92 5.02 -15.45
C PHE A 258 -17.47 4.92 -16.88
N PRO A 259 -18.34 5.85 -17.32
CA PRO A 259 -18.95 5.77 -18.63
C PRO A 259 -17.87 5.64 -19.71
N LYS A 260 -18.00 4.62 -20.57
CA LYS A 260 -17.24 4.54 -21.82
C LYS A 260 -17.65 5.74 -22.64
N LEU A 261 -16.74 6.72 -22.79
CA LEU A 261 -16.95 7.78 -23.77
C LEU A 261 -16.85 7.12 -25.14
N THR A 262 -18.00 6.94 -25.79
CA THR A 262 -18.08 6.75 -27.23
C THR A 262 -17.36 7.96 -27.84
N VAL A 263 -16.20 7.72 -28.43
CA VAL A 263 -15.55 8.70 -29.29
C VAL A 263 -16.49 8.85 -30.47
N CYS A 264 -17.31 9.91 -30.48
CA CYS A 264 -17.91 10.37 -31.71
C CYS A 264 -16.76 10.82 -32.59
N VAL A 265 -16.50 10.03 -33.64
CA VAL A 265 -15.58 10.31 -34.74
C VAL A 265 -15.97 11.61 -35.41
#